data_AF-A0A524CSC5-F1
#
_entry.id   AF-A0A524CSC5-F1
#
_cell.length_a   1.000
_cell.length_b   1.000
_cell.length_c   1.000
_cell.angle_alpha   90.00
_cell.angle_beta   90.00
_cell.angle_gamma   90.00
#
_symmetry.space_group_name_H-M   'P 1'
#
loop_
_entity.id
_entity.type
_entity.pdbx_description
1 polymer ?
#
loop_
_entity_poly.entity_id
_entity_poly.type
_entity_poly.pdbx_seq_one_letter_code
_entity_poly.pdbx_strand_id
1 'polypeptide(L)'
;MKLYYRLNPDDYRACLDKIRERFSMHEEVDEARTILLLDDEDLIERVIGTLDPRSDDVAQVRVTLVDESLREFFDSVLGEPYRVK
;
A
#
# COMPACT_ATOMS: atom_id res chain seq x y z
N MET A 1 0.71 -13.13 3.38
CA MET A 1 1.83 -12.42 4.04
C MET A 1 1.48 -10.96 4.28
N LYS A 2 1.97 -10.35 5.37
CA LYS A 2 1.80 -8.91 5.64
C LYS A 2 3.14 -8.19 5.50
N LEU A 3 3.15 -7.12 4.71
CA LEU A 3 4.30 -6.25 4.47
C LEU A 3 3.95 -4.83 4.91
N TYR A 4 4.93 -4.13 5.47
CA TYR A 4 4.76 -2.79 6.02
C TYR A 4 5.84 -1.88 5.47
N TYR A 5 5.43 -0.76 4.87
CA TYR A 5 6.31 0.18 4.18
C TYR A 5 6.16 1.58 4.79
N ARG A 6 7.22 2.37 4.64
CA ARG A 6 7.25 3.79 4.97
C ARG A 6 7.61 4.55 3.71
N LEU A 7 6.83 5.58 3.41
CA LEU A 7 7.04 6.44 2.26
C LEU A 7 7.16 7.89 2.71
N ASN A 8 7.81 8.70 1.88
CA ASN A 8 7.65 10.13 2.00
C ASN A 8 6.19 10.51 1.70
N PRO A 9 5.59 11.45 2.44
CA PRO A 9 4.24 11.95 2.16
C PRO A 9 4.06 12.42 0.72
N ASP A 10 5.09 13.03 0.12
CA ASP A 10 5.06 13.53 -1.27
C ASP A 10 4.93 12.40 -2.31
N ASP A 11 5.49 11.22 -2.01
CA ASP A 11 5.49 10.07 -2.92
C ASP A 11 4.26 9.16 -2.72
N TYR A 12 3.61 9.26 -1.55
CA TYR A 12 2.54 8.36 -1.11
C TYR A 12 1.44 8.18 -2.14
N ARG A 13 0.89 9.28 -2.67
CA ARG A 13 -0.22 9.22 -3.62
C ARG A 13 0.20 8.57 -4.93
N ALA A 14 1.36 8.96 -5.46
CA ALA A 14 1.88 8.42 -6.71
C ALA A 14 2.17 6.91 -6.61
N CYS A 15 2.65 6.43 -5.46
CA CYS A 15 2.87 5.00 -5.22
C CYS A 15 1.55 4.22 -5.18
N LEU A 16 0.53 4.73 -4.48
CA LEU A 16 -0.78 4.06 -4.42
C LEU A 16 -1.49 4.06 -5.77
N ASP A 17 -1.43 5.14 -6.54
CA ASP A 17 -2.02 5.20 -7.88
C ASP A 17 -1.38 4.15 -8.80
N LYS A 18 -0.06 3.95 -8.76
CA LYS A 18 0.63 2.87 -9.52
C LYS A 18 0.11 1.48 -9.16
N ILE A 19 -0.09 1.21 -7.87
CA ILE A 19 -0.60 -0.09 -7.40
C ILE A 19 -2.04 -0.27 -7.88
N ARG A 20 -2.87 0.76 -7.69
CA ARG A 20 -4.27 0.76 -8.11
C ARG A 20 -4.41 0.49 -9.61
N GLU A 21 -3.65 1.19 -10.44
CA GLU A 21 -3.68 1.03 -11.89
C GLU A 21 -3.15 -0.33 -12.35
N ARG A 22 -2.11 -0.85 -11.71
CA ARG A 22 -1.49 -2.13 -12.09
C ARG A 22 -2.42 -3.32 -11.90
N PHE A 23 -3.25 -3.28 -10.86
CA PHE A 23 -4.14 -4.37 -10.47
C PHE A 23 -5.62 -4.04 -10.65
N SER A 24 -5.95 -2.85 -11.18
CA SER A 24 -7.32 -2.34 -11.33
C SER A 24 -8.12 -2.39 -10.02
N MET A 25 -7.50 -1.99 -8.91
CA MET A 25 -8.10 -2.09 -7.58
C MET A 25 -9.19 -1.02 -7.37
N HIS A 26 -10.21 -1.37 -6.59
CA HIS A 26 -11.17 -0.42 -6.06
C HIS A 26 -10.52 0.40 -4.92
N GLU A 27 -10.71 1.72 -4.94
CA GLU A 27 -10.17 2.62 -3.92
C GLU A 27 -11.30 3.15 -3.03
N GLU A 28 -11.15 2.97 -1.72
CA GLU A 28 -11.97 3.60 -0.68
C GLU A 28 -11.10 4.55 0.15
N VAL A 29 -11.56 5.78 0.36
CA VAL A 29 -10.84 6.81 1.13
C VAL A 29 -11.68 7.19 2.34
N ASP A 30 -11.08 7.11 3.53
CA ASP A 30 -11.70 7.47 4.80
C ASP A 30 -10.74 8.32 5.64
N GLU A 31 -11.08 9.59 5.83
CA GLU A 31 -10.29 10.62 6.54
C GLU A 31 -8.79 10.62 6.19
N ALA A 32 -7.98 9.88 6.94
CA ALA A 32 -6.52 9.78 6.77
C ALA A 32 -6.05 8.43 6.17
N ARG A 33 -6.98 7.60 5.71
CA ARG A 33 -6.74 6.24 5.22
C ARG A 33 -7.18 6.09 3.78
N THR A 34 -6.38 5.37 3.02
CA THR A 34 -6.69 4.92 1.66
C THR A 34 -6.64 3.41 1.65
N ILE A 35 -7.71 2.76 1.22
CA ILE A 35 -7.83 1.30 1.14
C ILE A 35 -7.98 0.95 -0.33
N LEU A 36 -7.08 0.09 -0.83
CA LEU A 36 -7.22 -0.51 -2.15
C LEU A 36 -7.63 -1.97 -1.97
N LEU A 37 -8.71 -2.36 -2.62
CA LEU A 37 -9.29 -3.70 -2.61
C LEU A 37 -9.25 -4.28 -4.03
N LEU A 38 -8.87 -5.54 -4.15
CA LEU A 38 -8.95 -6.29 -5.40
C LEU A 38 -10.27 -7.07 -5.37
N ASP A 39 -11.04 -7.04 -6.47
CA ASP A 39 -12.29 -7.83 -6.56
C ASP A 39 -12.05 -9.33 -6.41
N ASP A 40 -10.87 -9.78 -6.81
CA ASP A 40 -10.41 -11.16 -6.75
C ASP A 40 -9.26 -11.26 -5.72
N GLU A 41 -9.59 -11.69 -4.50
CA GLU A 41 -8.66 -11.71 -3.36
C GLU A 41 -7.57 -12.81 -3.46
N ASP A 42 -7.53 -13.61 -4.54
CA ASP A 42 -6.57 -14.72 -4.67
C ASP A 42 -5.11 -14.24 -4.80
N LEU A 43 -4.89 -12.99 -5.18
CA LEU A 43 -3.56 -12.38 -5.33
C LEU A 43 -3.21 -11.44 -4.18
N ILE A 44 -4.11 -10.52 -3.86
CA ILE A 44 -3.93 -9.44 -2.89
C ILE A 44 -5.22 -9.35 -2.07
N GLU A 45 -5.12 -9.52 -0.76
CA GLU A 45 -6.26 -9.31 0.14
C GLU A 45 -6.59 -7.82 0.19
N ARG A 46 -5.58 -6.97 0.44
CA ARG A 46 -5.76 -5.50 0.49
C ARG A 46 -4.45 -4.73 0.60
N VAL A 47 -4.52 -3.46 0.23
CA VAL A 47 -3.49 -2.44 0.51
C VAL A 47 -4.12 -1.33 1.33
N ILE A 48 -3.51 -0.96 2.45
CA ILE A 48 -3.96 0.16 3.29
C ILE A 48 -2.83 1.16 3.39
N GLY A 49 -3.03 2.32 2.81
CA GLY A 49 -2.23 3.50 3.07
C GLY A 49 -2.81 4.32 4.23
N THR A 50 -1.93 4.94 5.02
CA THR A 50 -2.30 5.89 6.07
C THR A 50 -1.33 7.06 6.02
N LEU A 51 -1.88 8.25 5.89
CA LEU A 51 -1.16 9.51 5.88
C LEU A 51 -2.08 10.60 6.41
N ASP A 52 -1.73 11.20 7.55
CA ASP A 52 -2.27 12.48 7.97
C ASP A 52 -1.39 13.63 7.43
N PRO A 53 -1.82 14.35 6.39
CA PRO A 53 -1.02 15.41 5.78
C PRO A 53 -0.78 16.61 6.72
N ARG A 54 -1.44 16.68 7.89
CA ARG A 54 -1.29 17.77 8.86
C ARG A 54 -0.29 17.48 9.95
N SER A 55 0.02 16.20 10.21
CA SER A 55 0.83 15.80 11.37
C SER A 55 1.90 14.75 11.06
N ASP A 56 1.76 13.98 9.98
CA ASP A 56 2.65 12.86 9.72
C ASP A 56 3.87 13.29 8.89
N ASP A 57 5.06 13.09 9.45
CA ASP A 57 6.33 13.21 8.72
C ASP A 57 6.56 12.04 7.74
N VAL A 58 5.81 10.94 7.89
CA VAL A 58 5.98 9.70 7.12
C VAL A 58 4.63 9.06 6.83
N ALA A 59 4.40 8.68 5.57
CA ALA A 59 3.25 7.88 5.19
C ALA A 59 3.51 6.39 5.45
N GLN A 60 2.49 5.65 5.88
CA GLN A 60 2.58 4.22 6.11
C GLN A 60 1.73 3.46 5.12
N VAL A 61 2.26 2.36 4.57
CA VAL A 61 1.51 1.46 3.70
C VAL A 61 1.62 0.04 4.21
N ARG A 62 0.47 -0.61 4.44
CA ARG A 62 0.36 -2.01 4.80
C ARG A 62 -0.20 -2.79 3.62
N VAL A 63 0.53 -3.78 3.15
CA VAL A 63 0.11 -4.66 2.07
C VAL A 63 -0.13 -6.06 2.63
N THR A 64 -1.29 -6.64 2.33
CA THR A 64 -1.58 -8.05 2.66
C THR A 64 -1.66 -8.85 1.37
N LEU A 65 -0.60 -9.62 1.11
CA LEU A 65 -0.47 -10.46 -0.07
C LEU A 65 -0.98 -11.86 0.20
N VAL A 66 -1.64 -12.46 -0.79
CA VAL A 66 -1.88 -13.91 -0.81
C VAL A 66 -0.77 -14.58 -1.61
N ASP A 67 -0.42 -14.02 -2.77
CA ASP A 67 0.72 -14.47 -3.59
C ASP A 67 2.02 -13.73 -3.22
N GLU A 68 3.00 -14.47 -2.72
CA GLU A 68 4.32 -13.94 -2.32
C GLU A 68 5.18 -13.48 -3.51
N SER A 69 4.90 -13.96 -4.73
CA SER A 69 5.64 -13.54 -5.93
C SER A 69 5.46 -12.06 -6.27
N LEU A 70 4.38 -11.45 -5.80
CA LEU A 70 4.11 -10.02 -5.97
C LEU A 70 4.97 -9.13 -5.07
N ARG A 71 5.68 -9.71 -4.09
CA ARG A 71 6.51 -8.93 -3.16
C ARG A 71 7.52 -8.06 -3.89
N GLU A 72 8.22 -8.58 -4.90
CA GLU A 72 9.24 -7.81 -5.61
C GLU A 72 8.65 -6.58 -6.31
N PHE A 73 7.41 -6.67 -6.77
CA PHE A 73 6.69 -5.51 -7.32
C PHE A 73 6.42 -4.46 -6.24
N PHE A 74 5.90 -4.87 -5.08
CA PHE A 74 5.63 -3.94 -3.99
C PHE A 74 6.90 -3.32 -3.42
N ASP A 75 7.98 -4.10 -3.29
CA ASP A 75 9.28 -3.60 -2.82
C ASP A 75 9.87 -2.59 -3.83
N SER A 76 9.62 -2.76 -5.13
CA SER A 76 10.03 -1.81 -6.17
C SER A 76 9.23 -0.50 -6.15
N VAL A 77 7.93 -0.56 -5.84
CA VAL A 77 7.05 0.63 -5.79
C VAL A 77 7.13 1.37 -4.45
N LEU A 78 7.27 0.64 -3.35
CA LEU A 78 7.15 1.15 -1.99
C LEU A 78 8.48 1.16 -1.21
N GLY A 79 9.57 0.69 -1.82
CA GLY A 79 10.86 0.55 -1.16
C GLY A 79 10.94 -0.68 -0.26
N GLU A 80 11.86 -0.67 0.71
CA GLU A 80 12.06 -1.84 1.56
C GLU A 80 11.03 -1.95 2.69
N PRO A 81 10.39 -3.12 2.89
CA PRO A 81 9.47 -3.31 3.99
C PRO A 81 10.21 -3.40 5.33
N TYR A 82 9.65 -2.77 6.37
CA TYR A 82 10.19 -2.89 7.72
C TYR A 82 9.57 -4.08 8.48
N ARG A 83 10.37 -4.70 9.34
CA ARG A 83 9.91 -5.81 10.17
C ARG A 83 9.16 -5.28 11.39
N VAL A 84 7.92 -5.71 11.54
CA VAL A 84 7.13 -5.53 12.78
C VAL A 84 7.36 -6.78 13.63
N LYS A 85 7.74 -6.59 14.91
CA LYS A 85 7.90 -7.68 15.89
C LYS A 85 6.57 -8.02 16.54
#